data_AF-S7W9D1-F1
#
_entry.id   AF-S7W9D1-F1
#
_cell.length_a   1.000
_cell.length_b   1.000
_cell.length_c   1.000
_cell.angle_alpha   90.00
_cell.angle_beta   90.00
_cell.angle_gamma   90.00
#
_symmetry.space_group_name_H-M   'P 1'
#
loop_
_entity.id
_entity.type
_entity.pdbx_description
1 polymer ?
#
loop_
_entity_poly.entity_id
_entity_poly.type
_entity_poly.pdbx_seq_one_letter_code
_entity_poly.pdbx_strand_id
1 'polypeptide(L)'
;MKKNIIFIFILFAWTIFAAQRFVEEEEDNSLICRADNSTYTINIKIHAPQMIIDTITEKYKELGGEGEEQDAVESYFGSIVDALNEYLYRFRVQLHLFLNEYTIEKTMGGISVTPYCESDAPIQKKTSDALTFLTSSYPTSVGIHYFLWGCLSLDNSKPVTFVHVNQLCGRCIGSGWIGTQATREVMMLAILDALTGPKNNDIGKKMTDHEVATGLCKYAAECVGMTKSEIGQIVEGRVPVRYTDTYADRAHYQTGYDNSDMKKFLTETH
;
A
#
# COMPACT_ATOMS: atom_id res chain seq x y z
N MET A 1 -21.45 1.61 60.13
CA MET A 1 -20.78 2.73 59.40
C MET A 1 -19.63 2.32 58.48
N LYS A 2 -19.06 1.10 58.52
CA LYS A 2 -17.94 0.70 57.63
C LYS A 2 -18.30 0.32 56.18
N LYS A 3 -19.58 0.12 55.84
CA LYS A 3 -20.01 -0.33 54.50
C LYS A 3 -20.18 0.79 53.46
N ASN A 4 -20.27 2.06 53.86
CA ASN A 4 -20.49 3.17 52.93
C ASN A 4 -19.21 3.78 52.35
N ILE A 5 -18.02 3.45 52.90
CA ILE A 5 -16.74 4.00 52.42
C ILE A 5 -16.25 3.24 51.18
N ILE A 6 -16.51 1.93 51.08
CA ILE A 6 -16.04 1.09 49.96
C ILE A 6 -16.75 1.46 48.65
N PHE A 7 -18.02 1.86 48.70
CA PHE A 7 -18.79 2.21 47.50
C PHE A 7 -18.32 3.52 46.85
N ILE A 8 -17.78 4.47 47.62
CA ILE A 8 -17.30 5.76 47.11
C ILE A 8 -15.96 5.60 46.38
N PHE A 9 -15.08 4.70 46.85
CA PHE A 9 -13.80 4.43 46.18
C PHE A 9 -13.95 3.72 44.83
N ILE A 10 -14.97 2.85 44.68
CA ILE A 10 -15.23 2.17 43.40
C ILE A 10 -15.77 3.16 42.36
N LEU A 11 -16.65 4.08 42.74
CA LEU A 11 -17.16 5.12 41.84
C LEU A 11 -16.07 6.11 41.39
N PHE A 12 -15.16 6.50 42.28
CA PHE A 12 -14.03 7.36 41.93
C PHE A 12 -13.00 6.66 41.03
N ALA A 13 -12.75 5.37 41.25
CA ALA A 13 -11.87 4.60 40.38
C ALA A 13 -12.44 4.45 38.97
N TRP A 14 -13.77 4.28 38.82
CA TRP A 14 -14.44 4.21 37.52
C TRP A 14 -14.43 5.54 36.77
N THR A 15 -14.57 6.69 37.44
CA THR A 15 -14.49 7.98 36.76
C THR A 15 -13.06 8.32 36.32
N ILE A 16 -12.04 7.89 37.07
CA ILE A 16 -10.63 8.06 36.66
C ILE A 16 -10.30 7.11 35.49
N PHE A 17 -10.77 5.87 35.51
CA PHE A 17 -10.57 4.92 34.39
C PHE A 17 -11.32 5.34 33.11
N ALA A 18 -12.50 5.96 33.24
CA ALA A 18 -13.24 6.51 32.11
C ALA A 18 -12.60 7.80 31.56
N ALA A 19 -12.04 8.65 32.43
CA ALA A 19 -11.31 9.85 32.00
C ALA A 19 -9.97 9.54 31.34
N GLN A 20 -9.30 8.44 31.70
CA GLN A 20 -8.03 8.02 31.08
C GLN A 20 -8.19 7.33 29.70
N ARG A 21 -9.42 7.01 29.27
CA ARG A 21 -9.68 6.56 27.88
C ARG A 21 -9.96 7.69 26.89
N PHE A 22 -10.06 8.93 27.37
CA PHE A 22 -10.05 10.14 26.55
C PHE A 22 -8.74 10.91 26.76
N VAL A 23 -7.62 10.18 26.85
CA VAL A 23 -6.39 10.75 26.28
C VAL A 23 -6.63 10.67 24.77
N GLU A 24 -7.28 11.71 24.23
CA GLU A 24 -6.94 12.17 22.89
C GLU A 24 -5.42 12.20 22.88
N GLU A 25 -4.79 11.25 22.19
CA GLU A 25 -3.44 11.50 21.68
C GLU A 25 -3.56 12.87 21.04
N GLU A 26 -2.90 13.86 21.63
CA GLU A 26 -2.56 15.09 20.94
C GLU A 26 -1.70 14.62 19.76
N GLU A 27 -2.37 14.20 18.69
CA GLU A 27 -1.75 13.89 17.40
C GLU A 27 -0.90 15.11 17.11
N ASP A 28 0.41 14.91 17.01
CA ASP A 28 1.32 15.94 16.57
C ASP A 28 0.84 16.42 15.19
N ASN A 29 0.02 17.46 15.21
CA ASN A 29 -0.67 18.04 14.05
C ASN A 29 0.34 18.58 13.03
N SER A 30 1.65 18.55 13.32
CA SER A 30 2.68 18.95 12.36
C SER A 30 2.85 17.97 11.19
N LEU A 31 2.38 16.72 11.33
CA LEU A 31 2.57 15.68 10.30
C LEU A 31 1.32 15.39 9.44
N ILE A 32 0.15 15.94 9.79
CA ILE A 32 -1.09 15.69 9.05
C ILE A 32 -1.14 16.50 7.75
N CYS A 33 -1.55 15.86 6.65
CA CYS A 33 -1.68 16.52 5.35
C CYS A 33 -2.91 17.42 5.23
N ARG A 34 -3.88 17.25 6.14
CA ARG A 34 -5.14 18.00 6.18
C ARG A 34 -5.59 18.25 7.61
N ALA A 35 -5.94 19.50 7.91
CA ALA A 35 -6.43 19.91 9.21
C ALA A 35 -7.95 19.70 9.39
N ASP A 36 -8.71 19.60 8.30
CA ASP A 36 -10.15 19.37 8.33
C ASP A 36 -10.51 17.89 8.55
N ASN A 37 -11.80 17.61 8.73
CA ASN A 37 -12.30 16.25 8.91
C ASN A 37 -12.43 15.51 7.57
N SER A 38 -11.35 15.45 6.79
CA SER A 38 -11.31 14.75 5.51
C SER A 38 -9.97 14.05 5.31
N THR A 39 -9.96 13.07 4.41
CA THR A 39 -8.81 12.19 4.14
C THR A 39 -8.54 12.17 2.63
N TYR A 40 -7.28 12.32 2.23
CA TYR A 40 -6.89 12.07 0.84
C TYR A 40 -6.94 10.57 0.56
N THR A 41 -7.69 10.17 -0.45
CA THR A 41 -7.75 8.79 -0.93
C THR A 41 -7.04 8.72 -2.28
N ILE A 42 -5.98 7.94 -2.36
CA ILE A 42 -5.14 7.77 -3.55
C ILE A 42 -5.47 6.42 -4.18
N ASN A 43 -5.84 6.44 -5.45
CA ASN A 43 -6.21 5.26 -6.22
C ASN A 43 -4.96 4.57 -6.75
N ILE A 44 -4.79 3.28 -6.47
CA ILE A 44 -3.70 2.45 -7.02
C ILE A 44 -4.27 1.27 -7.78
N LYS A 45 -3.82 1.08 -9.03
CA LYS A 45 -4.13 -0.08 -9.85
C LYS A 45 -2.94 -1.03 -9.84
N ILE A 46 -3.19 -2.32 -9.60
CA ILE A 46 -2.12 -3.33 -9.55
C ILE A 46 -2.29 -4.28 -10.71
N HIS A 47 -1.20 -4.59 -11.40
CA HIS A 47 -1.15 -5.47 -12.55
C HIS A 47 -0.04 -6.51 -12.38
N ALA A 48 -0.37 -7.79 -12.54
CA ALA A 48 0.58 -8.89 -12.53
C ALA A 48 0.33 -9.85 -13.71
N PRO A 49 1.33 -10.56 -14.24
CA PRO A 49 1.10 -11.64 -15.21
C PRO A 49 0.30 -12.78 -14.57
N GLN A 50 -0.44 -13.52 -15.40
CA GLN A 50 -1.27 -14.63 -14.92
C GLN A 50 -0.47 -15.65 -14.08
N MET A 51 0.78 -15.95 -14.43
CA MET A 51 1.61 -16.88 -13.65
C MET A 51 1.80 -16.49 -12.18
N ILE A 52 1.83 -15.18 -11.88
CA ILE A 52 1.94 -14.68 -10.50
C ILE A 52 0.59 -14.79 -9.79
N ILE A 53 -0.49 -14.48 -10.51
CA ILE A 53 -1.85 -14.63 -10.01
C ILE A 53 -2.14 -16.10 -9.66
N ASP A 54 -1.73 -17.03 -10.51
CA ASP A 54 -1.84 -18.47 -10.26
C ASP A 54 -1.07 -18.85 -8.99
N THR A 55 0.16 -18.36 -8.84
CA THR A 55 0.99 -18.60 -7.63
C THR A 55 0.33 -18.06 -6.36
N ILE A 56 -0.23 -16.84 -6.41
CA ILE A 56 -0.96 -16.24 -5.28
C ILE A 56 -2.18 -17.10 -4.94
N THR A 57 -2.93 -17.54 -5.95
CA THR A 57 -4.15 -18.34 -5.78
C THR A 57 -3.85 -19.72 -5.21
N GLU A 58 -2.81 -20.40 -5.71
CA GLU A 58 -2.32 -21.66 -5.15
C GLU A 58 -1.93 -21.48 -3.69
N LYS A 59 -1.18 -20.42 -3.38
CA LYS A 59 -0.75 -20.16 -2.01
C LYS A 59 -1.91 -19.88 -1.06
N TYR A 60 -2.90 -19.11 -1.51
CA TYR A 60 -4.13 -18.86 -0.75
C TYR A 60 -4.85 -20.17 -0.39
N LYS A 61 -5.00 -21.08 -1.36
CA LYS A 61 -5.63 -22.39 -1.17
C LYS A 61 -4.82 -23.29 -0.24
N GLU A 62 -3.49 -23.32 -0.36
CA GLU A 62 -2.62 -24.06 0.56
C GLU A 62 -2.79 -23.62 2.03
N LEU A 63 -3.08 -22.33 2.24
CA LEU A 63 -3.27 -21.76 3.55
C LEU A 63 -4.68 -22.00 4.11
N GLY A 64 -5.55 -22.67 3.36
CA GLY A 64 -6.93 -22.97 3.76
C GLY A 64 -7.93 -21.87 3.41
N GLY A 65 -7.58 -20.94 2.52
CA GLY A 65 -8.51 -19.96 1.99
C GLY A 65 -9.62 -20.63 1.18
N GLU A 66 -10.87 -20.25 1.45
CA GLU A 66 -12.05 -20.70 0.72
C GLU A 66 -12.47 -19.58 -0.25
N GLY A 67 -12.20 -19.75 -1.54
CA GLY A 67 -12.51 -18.72 -2.53
C GLY A 67 -11.95 -19.00 -3.92
N GLU A 68 -12.35 -18.14 -4.87
CA GLU A 68 -11.86 -18.14 -6.24
C GLU A 68 -10.59 -17.27 -6.38
N GLU A 69 -10.04 -17.19 -7.59
CA GLU A 69 -8.86 -16.36 -7.91
C GLU A 69 -9.00 -14.92 -7.40
N GLN A 70 -10.19 -14.32 -7.58
CA GLN A 70 -10.44 -12.94 -7.17
C GLN A 70 -10.28 -12.74 -5.66
N ASP A 71 -10.76 -13.68 -4.83
CA ASP A 71 -10.65 -13.60 -3.38
C ASP A 71 -9.18 -13.70 -2.94
N ALA A 72 -8.40 -14.58 -3.59
CA ALA A 72 -6.97 -14.72 -3.34
C ALA A 72 -6.19 -13.44 -3.68
N VAL A 73 -6.51 -12.83 -4.84
CA VAL A 73 -5.91 -11.59 -5.32
C VAL A 73 -6.27 -10.41 -4.41
N GLU A 74 -7.55 -10.27 -4.05
CA GLU A 74 -8.03 -9.24 -3.13
C GLU A 74 -7.42 -9.41 -1.74
N SER A 75 -7.34 -10.63 -1.22
CA SER A 75 -6.68 -10.92 0.05
C SER A 75 -5.19 -10.56 0.04
N TYR A 76 -4.46 -10.99 -1.00
CA TYR A 76 -3.02 -10.75 -1.09
C TYR A 76 -2.68 -9.26 -1.25
N PHE A 77 -3.25 -8.59 -2.25
CA PHE A 77 -2.96 -7.17 -2.49
C PHE A 77 -3.68 -6.25 -1.50
N GLY A 78 -4.88 -6.61 -1.07
CA GLY A 78 -5.63 -5.89 -0.04
C GLY A 78 -4.89 -5.87 1.28
N SER A 79 -4.29 -6.99 1.72
CA SER A 79 -3.48 -6.98 2.95
C SER A 79 -2.20 -6.14 2.86
N ILE A 80 -1.62 -5.94 1.67
CA ILE A 80 -0.51 -4.99 1.46
C ILE A 80 -1.01 -3.56 1.64
N VAL A 81 -2.15 -3.25 1.01
CA VAL A 81 -2.77 -1.92 1.07
C VAL A 81 -3.29 -1.59 2.47
N ASP A 82 -3.86 -2.54 3.19
CA ASP A 82 -4.31 -2.39 4.57
C ASP A 82 -3.15 -2.02 5.49
N ALA A 83 -2.01 -2.68 5.32
CA ALA A 83 -0.84 -2.43 6.14
C ALA A 83 -0.20 -1.06 5.83
N LEU A 84 -0.20 -0.65 4.56
CA LEU A 84 0.14 0.74 4.18
C LEU A 84 -0.86 1.74 4.75
N ASN A 85 -2.16 1.46 4.69
CA ASN A 85 -3.19 2.36 5.21
C ASN A 85 -3.08 2.52 6.72
N GLU A 86 -2.75 1.47 7.48
CA GLU A 86 -2.49 1.57 8.92
C GLU A 86 -1.39 2.61 9.22
N TYR A 87 -0.34 2.64 8.39
CA TYR A 87 0.75 3.60 8.51
C TYR A 87 0.42 4.99 7.97
N LEU A 88 -0.19 5.10 6.79
CA LEU A 88 -0.43 6.36 6.09
C LEU A 88 -1.58 7.18 6.72
N TYR A 89 -2.52 6.50 7.38
CA TYR A 89 -3.72 7.11 7.90
C TYR A 89 -3.45 8.18 8.96
N ARG A 90 -2.35 8.07 9.73
CA ARG A 90 -1.88 9.10 10.67
C ARG A 90 -1.53 10.43 9.99
N PHE A 91 -1.29 10.42 8.68
CA PHE A 91 -1.05 11.61 7.87
C PHE A 91 -2.32 12.12 7.17
N ARG A 92 -3.51 11.54 7.43
CA ARG A 92 -4.77 11.81 6.71
C ARG A 92 -4.68 11.47 5.22
N VAL A 93 -3.94 10.40 4.90
CA VAL A 93 -3.83 9.83 3.55
C VAL A 93 -4.10 8.34 3.63
N GLN A 94 -4.81 7.80 2.64
CA GLN A 94 -5.02 6.37 2.48
C GLN A 94 -5.02 6.00 1.01
N LEU A 95 -4.75 4.73 0.75
CA LEU A 95 -4.79 4.11 -0.56
C LEU A 95 -6.14 3.43 -0.76
N HIS A 96 -6.62 3.48 -1.99
CA HIS A 96 -7.76 2.72 -2.48
C HIS A 96 -7.29 1.84 -3.64
N LEU A 97 -7.32 0.53 -3.41
CA LEU A 97 -6.95 -0.50 -4.34
C LEU A 97 -8.01 -0.70 -5.42
N PHE A 98 -7.58 -0.67 -6.68
CA PHE A 98 -8.37 -1.03 -7.85
C PHE A 98 -7.81 -2.29 -8.49
N LEU A 99 -8.62 -3.34 -8.49
CA LEU A 99 -8.30 -4.63 -9.09
C LEU A 99 -9.12 -4.89 -10.36
N ASN A 100 -9.69 -3.86 -10.99
CA ASN A 100 -10.27 -4.05 -12.31
C ASN A 100 -9.12 -4.36 -13.29
N GLU A 101 -9.18 -5.52 -13.93
CA GLU A 101 -8.16 -5.98 -14.89
C GLU A 101 -6.76 -6.13 -14.28
N TYR A 102 -6.65 -6.73 -13.08
CA TYR A 102 -5.39 -6.95 -12.36
C TYR A 102 -4.35 -7.82 -13.10
N THR A 103 -4.71 -8.41 -14.25
CA THR A 103 -3.76 -9.12 -15.11
C THR A 103 -3.18 -8.19 -16.17
N ILE A 104 -1.86 -8.24 -16.38
CA ILE A 104 -1.17 -7.41 -17.39
C ILE A 104 -1.72 -7.69 -18.79
N GLU A 105 -2.06 -8.94 -19.08
CA GLU A 105 -2.58 -9.39 -20.37
C GLU A 105 -3.92 -8.72 -20.71
N LYS A 106 -4.80 -8.55 -19.71
CA LYS A 106 -6.07 -7.82 -19.88
C LYS A 106 -5.85 -6.32 -20.06
N THR A 107 -4.88 -5.75 -19.32
CA THR A 107 -4.62 -4.29 -19.35
C THR A 107 -3.86 -3.83 -20.60
N MET A 108 -2.87 -4.60 -21.06
CA MET A 108 -1.90 -4.19 -22.09
C MET A 108 -2.08 -4.90 -23.44
N GLY A 109 -3.05 -5.81 -23.55
CA GLY A 109 -3.67 -6.26 -24.82
C GLY A 109 -2.77 -6.87 -25.91
N GLY A 110 -1.49 -7.12 -25.65
CA GLY A 110 -0.56 -7.62 -26.67
C GLY A 110 0.92 -7.41 -26.41
N ILE A 111 1.31 -6.72 -25.33
CA ILE A 111 2.72 -6.69 -24.90
C ILE A 111 3.08 -8.09 -24.40
N SER A 112 4.03 -8.74 -25.08
CA SER A 112 4.48 -10.07 -24.72
C SER A 112 5.09 -10.04 -23.32
N VAL A 113 4.35 -10.58 -22.35
CA VAL A 113 4.80 -10.72 -20.96
C VAL A 113 5.64 -11.98 -20.84
N THR A 114 6.68 -12.12 -21.68
CA THR A 114 7.57 -13.27 -21.57
C THR A 114 8.19 -13.27 -20.16
N PRO A 115 8.22 -14.43 -19.48
CA PRO A 115 8.83 -14.55 -18.16
C PRO A 115 10.37 -14.54 -18.21
N TYR A 116 10.94 -14.47 -19.42
CA TYR A 116 12.36 -14.39 -19.67
C TYR A 116 12.83 -12.93 -19.60
N CYS A 117 13.91 -12.72 -18.84
CA CYS A 117 14.54 -11.42 -18.69
C CYS A 117 15.90 -11.42 -19.36
N GLU A 118 15.88 -11.34 -20.68
CA GLU A 118 17.06 -11.44 -21.54
C GLU A 118 17.88 -10.14 -21.60
N SER A 119 17.54 -9.12 -20.80
CA SER A 119 18.21 -7.82 -20.76
C SER A 119 18.82 -7.55 -19.39
N ASP A 120 19.86 -6.72 -19.35
CA ASP A 120 20.56 -6.34 -18.11
C ASP A 120 19.67 -5.64 -17.06
N ALA A 121 18.61 -4.94 -17.48
CA ALA A 121 17.66 -4.23 -16.62
C ALA A 121 16.19 -4.52 -17.02
N PRO A 122 15.73 -5.76 -16.84
CA PRO A 122 14.48 -6.24 -17.44
C PRO A 122 13.23 -5.60 -16.84
N ILE A 123 13.23 -5.39 -15.52
CA ILE A 123 12.13 -4.72 -14.81
C ILE A 123 12.03 -3.26 -15.26
N GLN A 124 13.16 -2.57 -15.37
CA GLN A 124 13.19 -1.17 -15.82
C GLN A 124 12.58 -1.03 -17.21
N LYS A 125 13.04 -1.87 -18.13
CA LYS A 125 12.57 -1.86 -19.51
C LYS A 125 11.08 -2.13 -19.60
N LYS A 126 10.59 -3.22 -18.98
CA LYS A 126 9.17 -3.56 -18.98
C LYS A 126 8.30 -2.46 -18.36
N THR A 127 8.77 -1.81 -17.31
CA THR A 127 8.05 -0.70 -16.64
C THR A 127 8.03 0.56 -17.50
N SER A 128 9.13 0.86 -18.21
CA SER A 128 9.19 1.95 -19.19
C SER A 128 8.26 1.69 -20.39
N ASP A 129 8.21 0.45 -20.88
CA ASP A 129 7.30 0.04 -21.95
C ASP A 129 5.84 0.16 -21.49
N ALA A 130 5.54 -0.25 -20.26
CA ALA A 130 4.23 -0.08 -19.64
C ALA A 130 3.84 1.40 -19.50
N LEU A 131 4.74 2.27 -19.04
CA LEU A 131 4.46 3.72 -19.00
C LEU A 131 4.19 4.27 -20.40
N THR A 132 4.93 3.84 -21.41
CA THR A 132 4.74 4.27 -22.80
C THR A 132 3.35 3.89 -23.29
N PHE A 133 2.93 2.65 -23.04
CA PHE A 133 1.58 2.16 -23.35
C PHE A 133 0.48 2.94 -22.61
N LEU A 134 0.66 3.16 -21.30
CA LEU A 134 -0.32 3.90 -20.51
C LEU A 134 -0.45 5.35 -20.96
N THR A 135 0.67 6.00 -21.30
CA THR A 135 0.67 7.39 -21.76
C THR A 135 0.01 7.53 -23.13
N SER A 136 0.17 6.54 -24.02
CA SER A 136 -0.52 6.55 -25.32
C SER A 136 -2.01 6.24 -25.20
N SER A 137 -2.40 5.38 -24.24
CA SER A 137 -3.79 4.95 -24.05
C SER A 137 -4.62 5.94 -23.20
N TYR A 138 -3.98 6.64 -22.26
CA TYR A 138 -4.62 7.55 -21.30
C TYR A 138 -3.93 8.93 -21.33
N PRO A 139 -4.17 9.75 -22.38
CA PRO A 139 -3.44 10.99 -22.61
C PRO A 139 -3.73 12.09 -21.57
N THR A 140 -4.82 11.98 -20.81
CA THR A 140 -5.25 12.98 -19.82
C THR A 140 -4.70 12.72 -18.43
N SER A 141 -4.72 11.47 -17.98
CA SER A 141 -4.15 11.06 -16.71
C SER A 141 -3.89 9.56 -16.74
N VAL A 142 -2.64 9.18 -16.46
CA VAL A 142 -2.25 7.78 -16.34
C VAL A 142 -2.75 7.18 -15.02
N GLY A 143 -2.97 7.97 -13.97
CA GLY A 143 -3.22 7.39 -12.64
C GLY A 143 -1.94 6.81 -12.00
N ILE A 144 -2.11 5.99 -10.97
CA ILE A 144 -1.02 5.23 -10.33
C ILE A 144 -1.19 3.76 -10.68
N HIS A 145 -0.21 3.23 -11.41
CA HIS A 145 -0.16 1.83 -11.82
C HIS A 145 1.06 1.16 -11.21
N TYR A 146 0.83 -0.01 -10.60
CA TYR A 146 1.87 -0.87 -10.07
C TYR A 146 1.93 -2.15 -10.91
N PHE A 147 3.06 -2.40 -11.55
CA PHE A 147 3.33 -3.59 -12.33
C PHE A 147 4.27 -4.53 -11.56
N LEU A 148 3.79 -5.73 -11.34
CA LEU A 148 4.57 -6.80 -10.73
C LEU A 148 5.01 -7.77 -11.83
N TRP A 149 6.30 -7.87 -12.07
CA TRP A 149 6.84 -8.62 -13.20
C TRP A 149 7.41 -9.97 -12.75
N GLY A 150 6.94 -11.04 -13.39
CA GLY A 150 7.53 -12.37 -13.26
C GLY A 150 8.80 -12.48 -14.10
N CYS A 151 9.89 -12.93 -13.48
CA CYS A 151 11.17 -13.05 -14.15
C CYS A 151 11.95 -14.27 -13.67
N LEU A 152 12.12 -15.27 -14.53
CA LEU A 152 12.77 -16.53 -14.15
C LEU A 152 14.30 -16.43 -14.04
N SER A 153 14.92 -15.45 -14.71
CA SER A 153 16.38 -15.32 -14.82
C SER A 153 16.97 -14.20 -13.94
N LEU A 154 16.16 -13.48 -13.17
CA LEU A 154 16.69 -12.52 -12.20
C LEU A 154 17.24 -13.25 -10.98
N ASP A 155 18.34 -12.74 -10.47
CA ASP A 155 18.79 -13.10 -9.12
C ASP A 155 17.76 -12.59 -8.12
N ASN A 156 17.00 -13.52 -7.53
CA ASN A 156 15.96 -13.23 -6.53
C ASN A 156 16.53 -12.64 -5.23
N SER A 157 17.85 -12.48 -5.11
CA SER A 157 18.51 -11.94 -3.91
C SER A 157 18.34 -10.43 -3.72
N LYS A 158 17.97 -9.68 -4.77
CA LYS A 158 17.78 -8.23 -4.69
C LYS A 158 16.50 -7.77 -5.34
N PRO A 159 15.58 -7.13 -4.59
CA PRO A 159 14.40 -6.55 -5.19
C PRO A 159 14.79 -5.40 -6.11
N VAL A 160 14.32 -5.46 -7.34
CA VAL A 160 14.52 -4.41 -8.33
C VAL A 160 13.20 -3.69 -8.49
N THR A 161 13.20 -2.39 -8.20
CA THR A 161 12.04 -1.52 -8.31
C THR A 161 12.39 -0.30 -9.16
N PHE A 162 11.45 0.17 -9.96
CA PHE A 162 11.56 1.42 -10.69
C PHE A 162 10.27 2.22 -10.56
N VAL A 163 10.41 3.53 -10.41
CA VAL A 163 9.29 4.47 -10.42
C VAL A 163 9.51 5.44 -11.56
N HIS A 164 8.62 5.41 -12.54
CA HIS A 164 8.57 6.44 -13.57
C HIS A 164 7.45 7.44 -13.27
N VAL A 165 7.80 8.72 -13.31
CA VAL A 165 6.92 9.84 -13.01
C VAL A 165 6.49 10.52 -14.30
N ASN A 166 5.19 10.69 -14.50
CA ASN A 166 4.64 11.56 -15.53
C ASN A 166 4.40 12.97 -14.94
N GLN A 167 4.49 14.01 -15.76
CA GLN A 167 4.27 15.42 -15.40
C GLN A 167 2.87 15.68 -14.80
N LEU A 168 1.88 14.83 -15.08
CA LEU A 168 0.50 14.95 -14.59
C LEU A 168 0.20 14.03 -13.40
N CYS A 169 1.09 13.99 -12.41
CA CYS A 169 0.95 13.19 -11.18
C CYS A 169 0.89 11.66 -11.35
N GLY A 170 0.86 11.17 -12.59
CA GLY A 170 0.87 9.74 -12.90
C GLY A 170 2.16 9.07 -12.41
N ARG A 171 2.03 7.83 -11.97
CA ARG A 171 3.12 6.99 -11.50
C ARG A 171 3.00 5.61 -12.14
N CYS A 172 4.09 5.16 -12.76
CA CYS A 172 4.22 3.78 -13.20
C CYS A 172 5.32 3.14 -12.34
N ILE A 173 4.92 2.25 -11.44
CA ILE A 173 5.78 1.55 -10.50
C ILE A 173 5.98 0.14 -11.05
N GLY A 174 7.21 -0.36 -11.03
CA GLY A 174 7.51 -1.70 -11.49
C GLY A 174 8.45 -2.42 -10.55
N SER A 175 8.10 -3.63 -10.14
CA SER A 175 8.95 -4.47 -9.30
C SER A 175 9.02 -5.92 -9.76
N GLY A 176 10.12 -6.58 -9.45
CA GLY A 176 10.27 -8.03 -9.68
C GLY A 176 9.54 -8.86 -8.63
N TRP A 177 8.89 -9.94 -9.06
CA TRP A 177 8.37 -10.98 -8.16
C TRP A 177 9.49 -11.86 -7.65
N ILE A 178 9.64 -11.91 -6.34
CA ILE A 178 10.67 -12.70 -5.64
C ILE A 178 10.04 -13.63 -4.60
N GLY A 179 8.75 -13.93 -4.77
CA GLY A 179 7.95 -14.76 -3.87
C GLY A 179 6.99 -13.96 -3.00
N THR A 180 5.93 -14.63 -2.55
CA THR A 180 4.76 -14.03 -1.89
C THR A 180 5.11 -13.13 -0.71
N GLN A 181 6.02 -13.54 0.18
CA GLN A 181 6.33 -12.71 1.36
C GLN A 181 7.25 -11.54 1.01
N ALA A 182 8.39 -11.82 0.38
CA ALA A 182 9.39 -10.80 0.10
C ALA A 182 8.86 -9.72 -0.86
N THR A 183 8.00 -10.08 -1.82
CA THR A 183 7.38 -9.08 -2.70
C THR A 183 6.49 -8.11 -1.93
N ARG A 184 5.81 -8.49 -0.84
CA ARG A 184 4.94 -7.56 -0.08
C ARG A 184 5.72 -6.34 0.40
N GLU A 185 6.86 -6.58 1.04
CA GLU A 185 7.74 -5.52 1.54
C GLU A 185 8.22 -4.59 0.42
N VAL A 186 8.62 -5.19 -0.70
CA VAL A 186 9.05 -4.46 -1.90
C VAL A 186 7.93 -3.58 -2.44
N MET A 187 6.70 -4.11 -2.51
CA MET A 187 5.53 -3.36 -2.95
C MET A 187 5.26 -2.17 -2.04
N MET A 188 5.31 -2.36 -0.72
CA MET A 188 5.05 -1.28 0.24
C MET A 188 6.08 -0.17 0.14
N LEU A 189 7.36 -0.51 0.11
CA LEU A 189 8.44 0.47 -0.04
C LEU A 189 8.35 1.20 -1.39
N ALA A 190 8.10 0.47 -2.47
CA ALA A 190 7.97 1.03 -3.81
C ALA A 190 6.79 2.02 -3.93
N ILE A 191 5.65 1.68 -3.33
CA ILE A 191 4.48 2.56 -3.29
C ILE A 191 4.79 3.80 -2.46
N LEU A 192 5.39 3.63 -1.27
CA LEU A 192 5.74 4.74 -0.41
C LEU A 192 6.70 5.71 -1.12
N ASP A 193 7.77 5.20 -1.72
CA ASP A 193 8.75 5.99 -2.47
C ASP A 193 8.11 6.71 -3.68
N ALA A 194 7.16 6.07 -4.37
CA ALA A 194 6.47 6.68 -5.50
C ALA A 194 5.60 7.88 -5.08
N LEU A 195 5.03 7.83 -3.87
CA LEU A 195 4.15 8.86 -3.32
C LEU A 195 4.91 9.97 -2.60
N THR A 196 6.02 9.66 -1.92
CA THR A 196 6.84 10.67 -1.23
C THR A 196 7.85 11.36 -2.16
N GLY A 197 8.05 10.81 -3.35
CA GLY A 197 8.95 11.32 -4.38
C GLY A 197 10.18 10.41 -4.51
N PRO A 198 10.39 9.76 -5.68
CA PRO A 198 11.45 8.78 -5.82
C PRO A 198 12.82 9.45 -5.61
N LYS A 199 13.54 9.04 -4.57
CA LYS A 199 14.94 9.41 -4.40
C LYS A 199 15.73 8.62 -5.42
N ASN A 200 16.21 9.29 -6.48
CA ASN A 200 17.00 8.68 -7.54
C ASN A 200 18.04 7.70 -6.96
N ASN A 201 17.89 6.41 -7.29
CA ASN A 201 18.80 5.29 -7.01
C ASN A 201 18.81 4.67 -5.60
N ASP A 202 17.97 5.12 -4.66
CA ASP A 202 18.00 4.68 -3.25
C ASP A 202 16.61 4.21 -2.76
N ILE A 203 15.99 3.28 -3.50
CA ILE A 203 14.70 2.68 -3.09
C ILE A 203 14.87 1.93 -1.78
N GLY A 204 13.99 2.19 -0.82
CA GLY A 204 14.09 1.63 0.54
C GLY A 204 15.13 2.32 1.42
N LYS A 205 15.67 3.47 1.02
CA LYS A 205 16.42 4.32 1.95
C LYS A 205 15.50 4.78 3.08
N LYS A 206 15.97 4.63 4.30
CA LYS A 206 15.29 5.07 5.52
C LYS A 206 14.80 6.51 5.36
N MET A 207 13.49 6.70 5.48
CA MET A 207 12.86 8.00 5.61
C MET A 207 12.39 8.17 7.04
N THR A 208 12.58 9.36 7.58
CA THR A 208 11.92 9.78 8.82
C THR A 208 10.44 10.03 8.59
N ASP A 209 9.63 9.96 9.65
CA ASP A 209 8.20 10.30 9.60
C ASP A 209 7.96 11.69 9.00
N HIS A 210 8.84 12.64 9.30
CA HIS A 210 8.76 14.00 8.75
C HIS A 210 9.06 14.07 7.24
N GLU A 211 10.04 13.30 6.75
CA GLU A 211 10.30 13.22 5.31
C GLU A 211 9.14 12.56 4.56
N VAL A 212 8.57 11.49 5.14
CA VAL A 212 7.38 10.83 4.60
C VAL A 212 6.21 11.81 4.55
N ALA A 213 5.88 12.45 5.67
CA ALA A 213 4.80 13.42 5.75
C ALA A 213 5.00 14.54 4.73
N THR A 214 6.20 15.14 4.67
CA THR A 214 6.50 16.23 3.73
C THR A 214 6.27 15.82 2.27
N GLY A 215 6.83 14.69 1.86
CA GLY A 215 6.69 14.20 0.48
C GLY A 215 5.26 13.80 0.15
N LEU A 216 4.62 13.04 1.03
CA LEU A 216 3.28 12.52 0.86
C LEU A 216 2.23 13.64 0.84
N CYS A 217 2.31 14.59 1.77
CA CYS A 217 1.37 15.71 1.84
C CYS A 217 1.52 16.63 0.62
N LYS A 218 2.75 16.84 0.15
CA LYS A 218 2.99 17.56 -1.09
C LYS A 218 2.33 16.85 -2.27
N TYR A 219 2.57 15.54 -2.44
CA TYR A 219 1.96 14.77 -3.52
C TYR A 219 0.43 14.80 -3.43
N ALA A 220 -0.14 14.54 -2.26
CA ALA A 220 -1.58 14.51 -2.06
C ALA A 220 -2.22 15.87 -2.37
N ALA A 221 -1.64 16.98 -1.91
CA ALA A 221 -2.18 18.32 -2.17
C ALA A 221 -2.06 18.75 -3.63
N GLU A 222 -0.99 18.37 -4.33
CA GLU A 222 -0.76 18.73 -5.73
C GLU A 222 -1.54 17.83 -6.71
N CYS A 223 -1.77 16.57 -6.34
CA CYS A 223 -2.23 15.53 -7.26
C CYS A 223 -3.63 14.99 -6.99
N VAL A 224 -4.14 15.10 -5.76
CA VAL A 224 -5.45 14.57 -5.39
C VAL A 224 -6.46 15.71 -5.32
N GLY A 225 -7.40 15.70 -6.26
CA GLY A 225 -8.46 16.70 -6.35
C GLY A 225 -9.63 16.47 -5.39
N MET A 226 -10.48 17.48 -5.26
CA MET A 226 -11.76 17.38 -4.54
C MET A 226 -12.71 16.36 -5.20
N THR A 227 -12.73 16.32 -6.54
CA THR A 227 -13.57 15.41 -7.31
C THR A 227 -12.83 14.12 -7.65
N LYS A 228 -13.58 13.01 -7.78
CA LYS A 228 -13.05 11.71 -8.21
C LYS A 228 -12.26 11.80 -9.52
N SER A 229 -11.04 11.28 -9.49
CA SER A 229 -10.11 11.20 -10.62
C SER A 229 -9.41 9.84 -10.68
N GLU A 230 -8.61 9.62 -11.73
CA GLU A 230 -7.75 8.43 -11.85
C GLU A 230 -6.69 8.33 -10.75
N ILE A 231 -6.27 9.46 -10.18
CA ILE A 231 -5.27 9.52 -9.10
C ILE A 231 -5.91 9.36 -7.73
N GLY A 232 -7.12 9.87 -7.53
CA GLY A 232 -7.73 9.88 -6.20
C GLY A 232 -8.85 10.90 -6.02
N GLN A 233 -9.26 11.06 -4.77
CA GLN A 233 -10.21 12.06 -4.31
C GLN A 233 -10.04 12.39 -2.83
N ILE A 234 -10.60 13.51 -2.40
CA ILE A 234 -10.78 13.83 -0.99
C ILE A 234 -12.13 13.25 -0.52
N VAL A 235 -12.12 12.54 0.59
CA VAL A 235 -13.32 11.93 1.19
C VAL A 235 -13.56 12.53 2.56
N GLU A 236 -14.81 12.90 2.84
CA GLU A 236 -15.19 13.35 4.18
C GLU A 236 -15.09 12.21 5.20
N GLY A 237 -14.58 12.55 6.37
CA GLY A 237 -14.43 11.63 7.47
C GLY A 237 -13.06 10.97 7.57
N ARG A 238 -13.03 10.05 8.53
CA ARG A 238 -11.84 9.50 9.17
C ARG A 238 -11.96 7.98 9.26
N VAL A 239 -12.64 7.33 8.32
CA VAL A 239 -12.76 5.87 8.33
C VAL A 239 -11.64 5.30 7.47
N PRO A 240 -10.71 4.50 8.03
CA PRO A 240 -9.67 3.87 7.24
C PRO A 240 -10.29 2.83 6.30
N VAL A 241 -9.89 2.85 5.04
CA VAL A 241 -10.23 1.81 4.07
C VAL A 241 -9.51 0.52 4.44
N ARG A 242 -10.26 -0.58 4.51
CA ARG A 242 -9.76 -1.93 4.73
C ARG A 242 -10.33 -2.90 3.72
N TYR A 243 -9.52 -3.86 3.30
CA TYR A 243 -9.87 -4.92 2.35
C TYR A 243 -9.95 -6.29 3.03
N THR A 244 -9.22 -6.49 4.12
CA THR A 244 -9.21 -7.76 4.86
C THR A 244 -10.00 -7.63 6.17
N ASP A 245 -11.31 -7.81 6.08
CA ASP A 245 -12.23 -7.62 7.21
C ASP A 245 -12.23 -8.78 8.21
N THR A 246 -11.74 -9.98 7.85
CA THR A 246 -11.70 -11.12 8.77
C THR A 246 -10.30 -11.37 9.36
N TYR A 247 -10.28 -11.81 10.62
CA TYR A 247 -9.04 -12.25 11.30
C TYR A 247 -8.46 -13.51 10.66
N ALA A 248 -9.28 -14.29 9.95
CA ALA A 248 -8.86 -15.47 9.18
C ALA A 248 -8.04 -15.05 7.94
N ASP A 249 -8.54 -14.11 7.14
CA ASP A 249 -7.84 -13.60 5.94
C ASP A 249 -6.47 -12.98 6.28
N ARG A 250 -6.40 -12.30 7.43
CA ARG A 250 -5.14 -11.77 7.96
C ARG A 250 -4.16 -12.87 8.34
N ALA A 251 -4.61 -13.90 9.05
CA ALA A 251 -3.74 -15.00 9.50
C ALA A 251 -3.09 -15.75 8.32
N HIS A 252 -3.79 -15.94 7.21
CA HIS A 252 -3.28 -16.75 6.08
C HIS A 252 -1.97 -16.19 5.50
N TYR A 253 -1.84 -14.88 5.34
CA TYR A 253 -0.59 -14.27 4.87
C TYR A 253 0.29 -13.68 5.99
N GLN A 254 -0.22 -13.59 7.23
CA GLN A 254 0.54 -13.11 8.40
C GLN A 254 1.29 -14.21 9.17
N THR A 255 1.19 -15.50 8.83
CA THR A 255 1.88 -16.58 9.58
C THR A 255 3.42 -16.48 9.64
N GLY A 256 4.02 -15.44 9.06
CA GLY A 256 5.41 -15.05 9.29
C GLY A 256 5.67 -13.54 9.42
N TYR A 257 4.63 -12.71 9.56
CA TYR A 257 4.76 -11.25 9.68
C TYR A 257 3.71 -10.70 10.65
N ASP A 258 4.13 -10.39 11.87
CA ASP A 258 3.30 -9.66 12.83
C ASP A 258 3.14 -8.21 12.33
N ASN A 259 2.00 -7.53 12.54
CA ASN A 259 1.93 -6.08 12.30
C ASN A 259 2.93 -5.33 13.20
N SER A 260 3.31 -5.93 14.33
CA SER A 260 4.47 -5.47 15.10
C SER A 260 5.74 -5.51 14.27
N ASP A 261 5.94 -6.46 13.35
CA ASP A 261 7.09 -6.52 12.44
C ASP A 261 7.08 -5.41 11.39
N MET A 262 5.95 -4.86 10.94
CA MET A 262 5.97 -3.64 10.10
C MET A 262 6.40 -2.44 10.93
N LYS A 263 5.76 -2.26 12.09
CA LYS A 263 6.09 -1.15 12.98
C LYS A 263 7.54 -1.24 13.41
N LYS A 264 8.00 -2.43 13.78
CA LYS A 264 9.37 -2.82 14.15
C LYS A 264 10.32 -2.78 12.97
N PHE A 265 9.91 -3.12 11.76
CA PHE A 265 10.73 -2.93 10.57
C PHE A 265 10.94 -1.43 10.35
N LEU A 266 9.88 -0.63 10.45
CA LEU A 266 9.87 0.83 10.35
C LEU A 266 10.52 1.54 11.57
N THR A 267 10.65 0.91 12.74
CA THR A 267 11.23 1.52 13.95
C THR A 267 12.56 0.93 14.41
N GLU A 268 12.87 -0.32 14.07
CA GLU A 268 14.11 -1.05 14.47
C GLU A 268 15.04 -1.32 13.27
N THR A 269 14.52 -1.33 12.04
CA THR A 269 15.37 -1.28 10.84
C THR A 269 15.65 0.16 10.43
N HIS A 270 15.31 1.16 11.26
CA HIS A 270 15.55 2.59 11.09
C HIS A 270 16.55 3.14 12.11
#